data_AF-A0A353W598-F1
#
_entry.id   AF-A0A353W598-F1
#
_cell.length_a   1.000
_cell.length_b   1.000
_cell.length_c   1.000
_cell.angle_alpha   90.00
_cell.angle_beta   90.00
_cell.angle_gamma   90.00
#
_symmetry.space_group_name_H-M   'P 1'
#
loop_
_entity.id
_entity.type
_entity.pdbx_description
1 polymer ?
#
loop_
_entity_poly.entity_id
_entity_poly.type
_entity_poly.pdbx_seq_one_letter_code
_entity_poly.pdbx_strand_id
1 'polypeptide(L)'
;IFGNDYPTHDGTGIRDYIHVVDLAKGHIKALERVLVEPCIDVFNLGTGIGYSVLDLIRHFEESTGIKIPFVLSGRRPGDVAVCYANPEKAAKTLNWKAEKDIHDMCRDSWRWQSKNPDGYKLV
;
A
#
# COMPACT_ATOMS: atom_id res chain seq x y z
N ILE A 1 8.58 -4.22 -14.69
CA ILE A 1 8.45 -5.15 -13.54
C ILE A 1 9.80 -5.82 -13.32
N PHE A 2 10.30 -5.81 -12.08
CA PHE A 2 11.62 -6.37 -11.76
C PHE A 2 11.48 -7.78 -11.19
N GLY A 3 11.91 -8.78 -11.96
CA GLY A 3 11.72 -10.20 -11.63
C GLY A 3 10.32 -10.69 -11.91
N ASN A 4 10.25 -11.94 -12.39
CA ASN A 4 9.02 -12.69 -12.69
C ASN A 4 9.14 -14.17 -12.28
N ASP A 5 10.11 -14.46 -11.40
CA ASP A 5 10.55 -15.79 -11.00
C ASP A 5 10.67 -15.92 -9.47
N TYR A 6 10.02 -15.01 -8.72
CA TYR A 6 9.87 -15.15 -7.26
C TYR A 6 8.93 -16.32 -6.92
N PRO A 7 9.06 -16.93 -5.73
CA PRO A 7 8.13 -17.96 -5.26
C PRO A 7 6.79 -17.35 -4.81
N THR A 8 6.10 -16.67 -5.71
CA THR A 8 4.79 -16.03 -5.54
C THR A 8 3.83 -16.56 -6.59
N HIS A 9 2.53 -16.29 -6.44
CA HIS A 9 1.51 -16.91 -7.29
C HIS A 9 1.62 -16.52 -8.79
N ASP A 10 2.28 -15.42 -9.12
CA ASP A 10 2.51 -14.96 -10.50
C ASP A 10 3.97 -14.63 -10.82
N GLY A 11 4.88 -15.03 -9.93
CA GLY A 11 6.32 -14.79 -10.08
C GLY A 11 6.78 -13.36 -9.75
N THR A 12 5.89 -12.40 -9.49
CA THR A 12 6.25 -11.02 -9.17
C THR A 12 6.19 -10.74 -7.67
N GLY A 13 6.90 -9.69 -7.21
CA GLY A 13 6.98 -9.36 -5.79
C GLY A 13 5.62 -9.00 -5.18
N ILE A 14 5.33 -9.53 -3.98
CA ILE A 14 4.10 -9.26 -3.22
C ILE A 14 4.36 -8.23 -2.13
N ARG A 15 3.49 -7.21 -2.04
CA ARG A 15 3.55 -6.13 -1.04
C ARG A 15 2.18 -5.86 -0.43
N ASP A 16 2.19 -5.42 0.83
CA ASP A 16 1.03 -4.82 1.49
C ASP A 16 0.95 -3.34 1.14
N TYR A 17 0.09 -3.02 0.18
CA TYR A 17 -0.24 -1.65 -0.17
C TYR A 17 -1.29 -1.12 0.79
N ILE A 18 -1.05 0.03 1.39
CA ILE A 18 -1.96 0.70 2.32
C ILE A 18 -2.33 2.09 1.78
N HIS A 19 -3.60 2.44 1.89
CA HIS A 19 -4.06 3.77 1.51
C HIS A 19 -3.50 4.84 2.46
N VAL A 20 -2.86 5.88 1.91
CA VAL A 20 -2.16 6.91 2.70
C VAL A 20 -3.06 7.64 3.71
N VAL A 21 -4.35 7.83 3.38
CA VAL A 21 -5.33 8.41 4.32
C VAL A 21 -5.59 7.51 5.52
N ASP A 22 -5.63 6.20 5.35
CA ASP A 22 -5.80 5.28 6.49
C ASP A 22 -4.55 5.25 7.34
N LEU A 23 -3.37 5.28 6.71
CA LEU A 23 -2.10 5.45 7.41
C LEU A 23 -2.10 6.74 8.25
N ALA A 24 -2.57 7.86 7.70
CA ALA A 24 -2.70 9.13 8.42
C ALA A 24 -3.67 9.04 9.61
N LYS A 25 -4.84 8.41 9.44
CA LYS A 25 -5.76 8.12 10.56
C LYS A 25 -5.10 7.26 11.64
N GLY A 26 -4.22 6.33 11.25
CA GLY A 26 -3.46 5.50 12.19
C GLY A 26 -2.54 6.32 13.10
N HIS A 27 -1.96 7.40 12.60
CA HIS A 27 -1.16 8.32 13.40
C HIS A 27 -2.02 9.07 14.43
N ILE A 28 -3.25 9.46 14.07
CA ILE A 28 -4.20 10.07 15.02
C ILE A 28 -4.52 9.08 16.15
N LYS A 29 -4.75 7.80 15.83
CA LYS A 29 -5.00 6.77 16.85
C LYS A 29 -3.80 6.51 17.77
N ALA A 30 -2.59 6.54 17.22
CA ALA A 30 -1.37 6.46 18.03
C ALA A 30 -1.24 7.68 18.97
N LEU A 31 -1.57 8.88 18.49
CA LEU A 31 -1.54 10.10 19.31
C LEU A 31 -2.61 10.06 20.42
N GLU A 32 -3.85 9.68 20.10
CA GLU A 32 -4.93 9.54 21.09
C GLU A 32 -4.52 8.59 22.23
N ARG A 33 -3.87 7.47 21.90
CA ARG A 33 -3.36 6.52 22.88
C ARG A 33 -2.30 7.15 23.80
N VAL A 34 -1.25 7.73 23.23
CA VAL A 34 -0.10 8.22 24.02
C VAL A 34 -0.48 9.40 24.92
N LEU A 35 -1.51 10.17 24.54
CA LEU A 35 -2.05 11.26 25.37
C LEU A 35 -2.82 10.75 26.59
N VAL A 36 -3.44 9.56 26.50
CA VAL A 36 -4.13 8.93 27.63
C VAL A 36 -3.15 8.15 28.51
N GLU A 37 -2.24 7.40 27.89
CA GLU A 37 -1.25 6.56 28.57
C GLU A 37 0.12 6.73 27.90
N PRO A 38 1.00 7.58 28.44
CA PRO A 38 2.35 7.76 27.92
C PRO A 38 3.11 6.43 27.88
N CYS A 39 3.51 6.00 26.69
CA CYS A 39 4.15 4.71 26.47
C CYS A 39 5.15 4.75 25.32
N ILE A 40 6.05 3.76 25.29
CA ILE A 40 6.82 3.41 24.09
C ILE A 40 6.21 2.14 23.52
N ASP A 41 5.74 2.20 22.29
CA ASP A 41 5.14 1.03 21.63
C ASP A 41 5.37 1.07 20.12
N VAL A 42 5.27 -0.09 19.47
CA VAL A 42 5.52 -0.28 18.04
C VAL A 42 4.36 -1.03 17.40
N PHE A 43 3.87 -0.52 16.27
CA PHE A 43 2.73 -1.07 15.54
C PHE A 43 3.05 -1.20 14.05
N ASN A 44 2.57 -2.28 13.45
CA ASN A 44 2.45 -2.33 12.00
C ASN A 44 1.19 -1.57 11.59
N LEU A 45 1.32 -0.65 10.65
CA LEU A 45 0.19 -0.02 9.96
C LEU A 45 0.17 -0.54 8.52
N GLY A 46 -0.62 -1.58 8.30
CA GLY A 46 -0.80 -2.24 7.01
C GLY A 46 -2.20 -2.85 6.92
N THR A 47 -2.56 -3.36 5.74
CA THR A 47 -3.85 -4.03 5.51
C THR A 47 -3.82 -5.49 5.93
N GLY A 48 -2.61 -6.10 5.94
CA GLY A 48 -2.41 -7.54 6.07
C GLY A 48 -2.73 -8.34 4.81
N ILE A 49 -3.03 -7.66 3.70
CA ILE A 49 -3.34 -8.26 2.41
C ILE A 49 -2.18 -7.95 1.46
N GLY A 50 -1.56 -9.01 0.92
CA GLY A 50 -0.49 -8.87 -0.06
C GLY A 50 -1.02 -8.90 -1.48
N TYR A 51 -0.60 -7.95 -2.31
CA TYR A 51 -0.83 -7.93 -3.75
C TYR A 51 0.49 -8.01 -4.50
N SER A 52 0.52 -8.77 -5.59
CA SER A 52 1.68 -8.81 -6.48
C SER A 52 1.81 -7.52 -7.30
N VAL A 53 2.89 -7.41 -8.10
CA VAL A 53 3.03 -6.30 -9.05
C VAL A 53 1.98 -6.38 -10.16
N LEU A 54 1.67 -7.59 -10.64
CA LEU A 54 0.65 -7.76 -11.69
C LEU A 54 -0.77 -7.59 -11.15
N ASP A 55 -1.04 -7.96 -9.89
CA ASP A 55 -2.30 -7.64 -9.22
C ASP A 55 -2.54 -6.13 -9.20
N LEU A 56 -1.53 -5.37 -8.78
CA LEU A 56 -1.63 -3.91 -8.74
C LEU A 56 -1.91 -3.32 -10.12
N ILE A 57 -1.21 -3.80 -11.16
CA ILE A 57 -1.45 -3.34 -12.55
C ILE A 57 -2.89 -3.65 -12.95
N ARG A 58 -3.37 -4.90 -12.76
CA ARG A 58 -4.73 -5.31 -13.10
C ARG A 58 -5.78 -4.45 -12.40
N HIS A 59 -5.66 -4.27 -11.09
CA HIS A 59 -6.59 -3.45 -10.33
C HIS A 59 -6.55 -1.98 -10.74
N PHE A 60 -5.39 -1.46 -11.12
CA PHE A 60 -5.29 -0.09 -11.64
C PHE A 60 -5.98 0.04 -13.01
N GLU A 61 -5.78 -0.91 -13.92
CA GLU A 61 -6.49 -0.93 -15.21
C GLU A 61 -8.01 -1.03 -15.01
N GLU A 62 -8.47 -1.89 -14.10
CA GLU A 62 -9.89 -2.05 -13.75
C GLU A 62 -10.50 -0.76 -13.18
N SER A 63 -9.81 -0.11 -12.24
CA SER A 63 -10.31 1.09 -11.57
C SER A 63 -10.27 2.35 -12.45
N THR A 64 -9.52 2.34 -13.55
CA THR A 64 -9.30 3.53 -14.39
C THR A 64 -9.76 3.38 -15.84
N GLY A 65 -9.92 2.14 -16.32
CA GLY A 65 -10.18 1.84 -17.72
C GLY A 65 -8.97 2.06 -18.65
N ILE A 66 -7.78 2.34 -18.09
CA ILE A 66 -6.57 2.66 -18.84
C ILE A 66 -5.65 1.45 -18.89
N LYS A 67 -5.16 1.11 -20.08
CA LYS A 67 -4.17 0.04 -20.25
C LYS A 67 -2.77 0.51 -19.89
N ILE A 68 -2.06 -0.29 -19.11
CA ILE A 68 -0.73 0.03 -18.58
C ILE A 68 0.28 -0.89 -19.25
N PRO A 69 1.06 -0.41 -20.24
CA PRO A 69 2.13 -1.19 -20.81
C PRO A 69 3.24 -1.39 -19.78
N PHE A 70 3.80 -2.59 -19.73
CA PHE A 70 4.94 -2.92 -18.89
C PHE A 70 5.91 -3.85 -19.61
N VAL A 71 7.16 -3.85 -19.17
CA VAL A 71 8.19 -4.82 -19.59
C VAL A 71 8.70 -5.57 -18.38
N LEU A 72 9.04 -6.84 -18.58
CA LEU A 72 9.75 -7.64 -17.58
C LEU A 72 11.24 -7.36 -17.68
N SER A 73 11.89 -7.21 -16.53
CA SER A 73 13.34 -7.02 -16.42
C SER A 73 13.88 -7.94 -15.33
N GLY A 74 15.20 -8.04 -15.22
CA GLY A 74 15.86 -8.79 -14.16
C GLY A 74 15.45 -8.32 -12.76
N ARG A 75 15.73 -9.16 -11.75
CA ARG A 75 15.46 -8.80 -10.36
C ARG A 75 16.25 -7.55 -9.97
N ARG A 76 15.63 -6.66 -9.21
CA ARG A 76 16.32 -5.53 -8.59
C ARG A 76 17.08 -6.06 -7.36
N PRO A 77 18.39 -5.81 -7.24
CA PRO A 77 19.18 -6.29 -6.11
C PRO A 77 18.59 -5.86 -4.76
N GLY A 78 18.49 -6.80 -3.82
CA GLY A 78 17.93 -6.55 -2.48
C GLY A 78 16.41 -6.67 -2.38
N ASP A 79 15.67 -6.90 -3.47
CA ASP A 79 14.22 -7.09 -3.38
C ASP A 79 13.85 -8.43 -2.74
N VAL A 80 12.97 -8.37 -1.74
CA VAL A 80 12.35 -9.53 -1.11
C VAL A 80 11.13 -9.98 -1.92
N ALA A 81 10.90 -11.30 -1.99
CA ALA A 81 9.76 -11.88 -2.71
C ALA A 81 8.41 -11.41 -2.15
N VAL A 82 8.19 -11.53 -0.84
CA VAL A 82 6.90 -11.29 -0.18
C VAL A 82 7.14 -10.46 1.08
N CYS A 83 6.37 -9.39 1.27
CA CYS A 83 6.35 -8.59 2.49
C CYS A 83 4.95 -8.00 2.72
N TYR A 84 4.30 -8.39 3.80
CA TYR A 84 3.01 -7.83 4.23
C TYR A 84 2.90 -7.79 5.75
N ALA A 85 2.06 -6.91 6.29
CA ALA A 85 1.96 -6.71 7.72
C ALA A 85 1.11 -7.77 8.41
N ASN A 86 1.34 -8.00 9.70
CA ASN A 86 0.29 -8.46 10.60
C ASN A 86 -0.32 -7.23 11.31
N PRO A 87 -1.56 -6.82 11.00
CA PRO A 87 -2.19 -5.62 11.56
C PRO A 87 -2.96 -5.87 12.87
N GLU A 88 -2.98 -7.09 13.40
CA GLU A 88 -3.83 -7.43 14.55
C GLU A 88 -3.57 -6.57 15.79
N LYS A 89 -2.31 -6.22 16.05
CA LYS A 89 -1.94 -5.40 17.21
C LYS A 89 -2.56 -4.00 17.09
N ALA A 90 -2.48 -3.37 15.92
CA ALA A 90 -3.08 -2.05 15.70
C ALA A 90 -4.62 -2.11 15.85
N ALA A 91 -5.26 -3.17 15.35
CA ALA A 91 -6.69 -3.38 15.52
C ALA A 91 -7.09 -3.53 17.00
N LYS A 92 -6.37 -4.36 17.75
CA LYS A 92 -6.68 -4.65 19.16
C LYS A 92 -6.37 -3.47 20.08
N THR A 93 -5.24 -2.79 19.89
CA THR A 93 -4.72 -1.82 20.86
C THR A 93 -4.92 -0.36 20.48
N LEU A 94 -5.02 -0.03 19.19
CA LEU A 94 -5.31 1.32 18.71
C LEU A 94 -6.76 1.48 18.25
N ASN A 95 -7.53 0.38 18.20
CA ASN A 95 -8.84 0.33 17.56
C ASN A 95 -8.78 0.91 16.12
N TRP A 96 -7.72 0.56 15.40
CA TRP A 96 -7.44 1.05 14.05
C TRP A 96 -7.29 -0.12 13.08
N LYS A 97 -7.90 0.02 11.91
CA LYS A 97 -7.74 -0.89 10.76
C LYS A 97 -7.81 -0.06 9.48
N ALA A 98 -7.06 -0.44 8.45
CA ALA A 98 -7.26 0.11 7.13
C ALA A 98 -8.67 -0.22 6.61
N GLU A 99 -9.36 0.77 6.07
CA GLU A 99 -10.75 0.68 5.60
C GLU A 99 -10.83 0.67 4.07
N LYS A 100 -9.85 1.29 3.40
CA LYS A 100 -9.80 1.43 1.95
C LYS A 100 -9.12 0.24 1.31
N ASP A 101 -9.75 -0.27 0.25
CA ASP A 101 -9.25 -1.39 -0.52
C ASP A 101 -8.30 -0.96 -1.66
N ILE A 102 -7.84 -1.94 -2.44
CA ILE A 102 -6.91 -1.68 -3.56
C ILE A 102 -7.57 -0.84 -4.67
N HIS A 103 -8.89 -0.94 -4.88
CA HIS A 103 -9.60 -0.15 -5.87
C HIS A 103 -9.68 1.32 -5.45
N ASP A 104 -9.93 1.58 -4.16
CA ASP A 104 -9.86 2.92 -3.59
C ASP A 104 -8.48 3.53 -3.78
N MET A 105 -7.41 2.77 -3.49
CA MET A 105 -6.03 3.20 -3.67
C MET A 105 -5.72 3.56 -5.13
N CYS A 106 -6.06 2.68 -6.07
CA CYS A 106 -5.86 2.91 -7.50
C CYS A 106 -6.65 4.12 -8.01
N ARG A 107 -7.96 4.18 -7.71
CA ARG A 107 -8.85 5.28 -8.13
C ARG A 107 -8.38 6.62 -7.59
N ASP A 108 -8.06 6.70 -6.31
CA ASP A 108 -7.67 7.96 -5.68
C ASP A 108 -6.28 8.41 -6.15
N SER A 109 -5.35 7.48 -6.39
CA SER A 109 -4.05 7.76 -7.02
C SER A 109 -4.22 8.29 -8.45
N TRP A 110 -5.09 7.66 -9.25
CA TRP A 110 -5.37 8.12 -10.60
C TRP A 110 -6.08 9.48 -10.61
N ARG A 111 -7.04 9.70 -9.71
CA ARG A 111 -7.70 11.02 -9.54
C ARG A 111 -6.69 12.12 -9.23
N TRP A 112 -5.69 11.84 -8.39
CA TRP A 112 -4.61 12.79 -8.13
C TRP A 112 -3.76 13.03 -9.38
N GLN A 113 -3.24 11.97 -10.00
CA GLN A 113 -2.35 12.06 -11.16
C GLN A 113 -3.01 12.73 -12.38
N SER A 114 -4.28 12.39 -12.67
CA SER A 114 -5.03 12.96 -13.80
C SER A 114 -5.32 14.46 -13.63
N LYS A 115 -5.54 14.91 -12.38
CA LYS A 115 -5.79 16.34 -12.09
C LYS A 115 -4.51 17.15 -11.89
N ASN A 116 -3.40 16.48 -11.61
CA ASN A 116 -2.11 17.10 -11.30
C ASN A 116 -1.01 16.37 -12.09
N PRO A 117 -1.02 16.45 -13.42
CA PRO A 117 -0.09 15.70 -14.28
C PRO A 117 1.38 16.00 -13.94
N ASP A 118 1.67 17.25 -13.59
CA ASP A 118 3.00 17.73 -13.20
C ASP A 118 3.20 17.83 -11.68
N GLY A 119 2.27 17.26 -10.89
CA GLY A 119 2.31 17.31 -9.43
C GLY A 119 2.00 18.70 -8.84
N TYR A 120 2.58 18.99 -7.67
CA TYR A 120 2.43 20.29 -7.02
C TYR A 120 3.22 21.36 -7.78
N LYS A 121 2.58 22.50 -8.01
CA LYS A 121 3.31 23.69 -8.47
C LYS A 121 4.18 24.18 -7.33
N LEU A 122 5.46 24.42 -7.61
CA LEU A 122 6.32 25.17 -6.71
C LEU A 122 5.75 26.60 -6.63
N VAL A 123 5.40 27.02 -5.41
CA VAL A 123 4.99 28.40 -5.10
C VAL A 123 6.25 29.21 -4.81
#